data_AF-A0A2H6ES99-F1
#
_entry.id   AF-A0A2H6ES99-F1
#
_cell.length_a   1.000
_cell.length_b   1.000
_cell.length_c   1.000
_cell.angle_alpha   90.00
_cell.angle_beta   90.00
_cell.angle_gamma   90.00
#
_symmetry.space_group_name_H-M   'P 1'
#
loop_
_entity.id
_entity.type
_entity.pdbx_description
1 polymer ?
#
loop_
_entity_poly.entity_id
_entity_poly.type
_entity_poly.pdbx_seq_one_letter_code
_entity_poly.pdbx_strand_id
1 'polypeptide(L)'
;MKIAAVTNDGKSISQHFGRSRYYRIVSIEDGEIKNSEIRERGTGHFAQQQQHESHTNHFDAQGRHGFGAEAQNRHSMMAQEIADCDVLIAGGMGAGAYQSFVGAGLNVVLTDQTNIDEAVSKFSKGELKNLYMDRTD
;
A
#
# COMPACT_ATOMS: atom_id res chain seq x y z
N MET A 1 0.15 -17.65 -3.58
CA MET A 1 0.53 -16.23 -3.74
C MET A 1 -0.25 -15.40 -2.75
N LYS A 2 0.37 -14.40 -2.11
CA LYS A 2 -0.30 -13.49 -1.18
C LYS A 2 -0.35 -12.07 -1.72
N ILE A 3 -1.53 -11.47 -1.69
CA ILE A 3 -1.78 -10.11 -2.14
C ILE A 3 -2.23 -9.26 -0.96
N ALA A 4 -1.50 -8.19 -0.66
CA ALA A 4 -1.92 -7.16 0.28
C ALA A 4 -2.69 -6.07 -0.49
N ALA A 5 -3.94 -5.81 -0.12
CA ALA A 5 -4.72 -4.70 -0.64
C ALA A 5 -4.92 -3.63 0.44
N VAL A 6 -4.70 -2.37 0.10
CA VAL A 6 -4.85 -1.27 1.05
C VAL A 6 -6.31 -0.90 1.20
N THR A 7 -6.86 -0.89 2.41
CA THR A 7 -8.29 -0.69 2.64
C THR A 7 -8.59 0.06 3.95
N ASN A 8 -9.82 0.56 4.06
CA ASN A 8 -10.39 1.12 5.29
C ASN A 8 -11.55 0.28 5.84
N ASP A 9 -12.29 -0.36 4.94
CA ASP A 9 -13.52 -1.09 5.21
C ASP A 9 -13.38 -2.61 5.01
N GLY A 10 -12.21 -3.07 4.54
CA GLY A 10 -11.96 -4.49 4.30
C GLY A 10 -12.48 -5.02 2.95
N LYS A 11 -13.26 -4.22 2.22
CA LYS A 11 -13.89 -4.60 0.95
C LYS A 11 -13.35 -3.78 -0.23
N SER A 12 -13.00 -2.52 0.02
CA SER A 12 -12.65 -1.57 -1.01
C SER A 12 -11.19 -1.12 -0.94
N ILE A 13 -10.53 -0.98 -2.10
CA ILE A 13 -9.18 -0.45 -2.24
C ILE A 13 -9.18 1.05 -1.99
N SER A 14 -8.30 1.51 -1.11
CA SER A 14 -8.13 2.91 -0.79
C SER A 14 -7.33 3.64 -1.87
N GLN A 15 -7.86 4.75 -2.36
CA GLN A 15 -7.20 5.65 -3.32
C GLN A 15 -6.09 6.50 -2.70
N HIS A 16 -6.04 6.59 -1.37
CA HIS A 16 -5.04 7.37 -0.66
C HIS A 16 -4.30 6.49 0.33
N PHE A 17 -3.14 5.95 -0.08
CA PHE A 17 -2.30 5.12 0.78
C PHE A 17 -2.07 5.76 2.15
N GLY A 18 -1.72 7.05 2.23
CA GLY A 18 -1.42 7.71 3.50
C GLY A 18 -2.61 7.86 4.48
N ARG A 19 -3.86 7.66 4.04
CA ARG A 19 -5.06 7.86 4.86
C ARG A 19 -5.73 6.56 5.30
N SER A 20 -5.30 5.42 4.76
CA SER A 20 -5.91 4.13 5.12
C SER A 20 -5.39 3.60 6.46
N ARG A 21 -6.04 2.60 7.03
CA ARG A 21 -5.58 1.99 8.31
C ARG A 21 -5.33 0.50 8.25
N TYR A 22 -5.75 -0.16 7.18
CA TYR A 22 -5.70 -1.62 7.13
C TYR A 22 -5.10 -2.13 5.81
N TYR A 23 -4.47 -3.30 5.91
CA TYR A 23 -4.15 -4.17 4.80
C TYR A 23 -5.10 -5.37 4.83
N ARG A 24 -5.75 -5.65 3.71
CA ARG A 24 -6.45 -6.91 3.47
C ARG A 24 -5.47 -7.85 2.78
N ILE A 25 -4.97 -8.86 3.49
CA ILE A 25 -4.11 -9.88 2.88
C ILE A 25 -5.00 -10.99 2.38
N VAL A 26 -4.88 -11.28 1.09
CA VAL A 26 -5.65 -12.31 0.39
C VAL A 26 -4.68 -13.37 -0.09
N SER A 27 -4.92 -14.62 0.30
CA SER A 27 -4.14 -15.77 -0.15
C SER A 27 -4.85 -16.44 -1.32
N ILE A 28 -4.16 -16.53 -2.44
CA ILE A 28 -4.64 -17.19 -3.66
C ILE A 28 -3.88 -18.50 -3.86
N GLU A 29 -4.64 -19.58 -4.06
CA GLU A 29 -4.16 -20.91 -4.46
C GLU A 29 -5.05 -21.43 -5.58
N ASP A 30 -4.45 -22.01 -6.63
CA ASP A 30 -5.16 -22.50 -7.82
C ASP A 30 -6.07 -21.46 -8.52
N GLY A 31 -5.74 -20.17 -8.39
CA GLY A 31 -6.52 -19.06 -8.96
C GLY A 31 -7.75 -18.67 -8.14
N GLU A 32 -7.95 -19.26 -6.95
CA GLU A 32 -9.05 -18.97 -6.06
C GLU A 32 -8.57 -18.38 -4.73
N ILE A 33 -9.40 -17.51 -4.14
CA ILE A 33 -9.14 -16.95 -2.81
C ILE A 33 -9.41 -18.05 -1.77
N LYS A 34 -8.35 -18.56 -1.13
CA LYS A 34 -8.47 -19.57 -0.07
C LYS A 34 -8.56 -18.96 1.32
N ASN A 35 -7.90 -17.82 1.53
CA ASN A 35 -7.92 -17.14 2.82
C ASN A 35 -7.87 -15.62 2.65
N SER A 36 -8.40 -14.91 3.64
CA SER A 36 -8.32 -13.46 3.70
C SER A 36 -8.29 -12.96 5.14
N GLU A 37 -7.27 -12.19 5.48
CA GLU A 37 -7.07 -11.60 6.81
C GLU A 37 -6.98 -10.07 6.71
N ILE A 38 -7.29 -9.36 7.79
CA ILE A 38 -7.10 -7.92 7.89
C ILE A 38 -6.00 -7.67 8.91
N ARG A 39 -4.97 -6.93 8.52
CA ARG A 39 -3.94 -6.41 9.42
C ARG A 39 -4.08 -4.90 9.53
N GLU A 40 -3.96 -4.39 10.74
CA GLU A 40 -3.75 -2.95 10.94
C GLU A 40 -2.37 -2.56 10.42
N ARG A 41 -2.30 -1.37 9.84
CA ARG A 41 -1.05 -0.77 9.36
C ARG A 41 -0.56 0.25 10.38
N GLY A 42 0.73 0.21 10.69
CA GLY A 42 1.35 1.21 11.56
C GLY A 42 1.12 0.97 13.05
N THR A 43 0.84 -0.28 13.41
CA THR A 43 0.71 -0.77 14.79
C THR A 43 2.01 -0.61 15.60
N GLY A 44 3.16 -0.49 14.94
CA GLY A 44 4.42 -0.05 15.55
C GLY A 44 4.50 1.48 15.64
N HIS A 45 4.26 2.04 16.83
CA HIS A 45 4.54 3.44 17.22
C HIS A 45 3.74 4.58 16.54
N PHE A 46 2.95 4.35 15.48
CA PHE A 46 2.25 5.43 14.75
C PHE A 46 0.77 5.61 15.12
N ALA A 47 0.10 4.64 15.74
CA ALA A 47 -1.28 4.82 16.20
C ALA A 47 -1.41 5.87 17.34
N GLN A 48 -0.33 6.13 18.09
CA GLN A 48 -0.31 7.05 19.22
C GLN A 48 0.21 8.46 18.92
N GLN A 49 0.81 8.70 17.75
CA GLN A 49 0.91 10.06 17.24
C GLN A 49 -0.44 10.42 16.64
N GLN A 50 -1.34 10.78 17.55
CA GLN A 50 -2.54 11.54 17.29
C GLN A 50 -2.27 12.56 16.18
N GLN A 51 -3.30 12.72 15.37
CA GLN A 51 -3.56 13.90 14.56
C GLN A 51 -3.15 15.16 15.32
N HIS A 52 -1.91 15.60 15.16
CA HIS A 52 -1.66 17.00 15.09
C HIS A 52 -1.74 17.31 13.61
N GLU A 53 -2.82 18.01 13.26
CA GLU A 53 -2.74 19.05 12.25
C GLU A 53 -1.52 19.90 12.55
N SER A 54 -0.42 19.46 11.97
CA SER A 54 0.80 20.21 11.86
C SER A 54 1.26 19.85 10.47
N HIS A 55 0.87 20.71 9.54
CA HIS A 55 1.68 21.05 8.38
C HIS A 55 3.11 21.44 8.83
N THR A 56 3.83 20.57 9.55
CA THR A 56 5.28 20.57 9.48
C THR A 56 5.56 19.99 8.11
N ASN A 57 5.60 20.92 7.16
CA ASN A 57 6.26 20.83 5.89
C ASN A 57 7.65 20.22 6.10
N HIS A 58 7.76 18.91 6.29
CA HIS A 58 8.98 18.15 6.07
C HIS A 58 9.16 18.05 4.56
N PHE A 59 9.43 19.22 3.99
CA PHE A 59 10.10 19.35 2.74
C PHE A 59 11.56 18.95 2.99
N ASP A 60 12.06 17.98 2.23
CA ASP A 60 13.49 17.97 1.91
C ASP A 60 13.89 19.38 1.40
N ALA A 61 15.17 19.75 1.39
CA ALA A 61 15.61 21.08 0.95
C ALA A 61 15.10 21.51 -0.46
N GLN A 62 14.52 20.57 -1.20
CA GLN A 62 13.87 20.73 -2.51
C GLN A 62 12.32 20.71 -2.51
N GLY A 63 11.62 20.77 -1.36
CA GLY A 63 10.15 20.84 -1.38
C GLY A 63 9.42 19.51 -1.59
N ARG A 64 10.11 18.37 -1.46
CA ARG A 64 9.55 17.04 -1.74
C ARG A 64 8.97 16.39 -0.48
N HIS A 65 7.70 15.97 -0.54
CA HIS A 65 7.07 15.14 0.49
C HIS A 65 7.39 13.66 0.27
N GLY A 66 7.68 12.92 1.35
CA GLY A 66 7.90 11.47 1.29
C GLY A 66 9.34 11.04 0.94
N PHE A 67 10.26 11.99 0.76
CA PHE A 67 11.69 11.76 0.59
C PHE A 67 12.43 12.30 1.82
N GLY A 68 13.20 11.43 2.49
CA GLY A 68 13.90 11.74 3.74
C GLY A 68 14.01 10.49 4.61
N ALA A 69 15.11 10.37 5.39
CA ALA A 69 15.44 9.15 6.12
C ALA A 69 14.33 8.67 7.06
N GLU A 70 13.64 9.58 7.76
CA GLU A 70 12.50 9.23 8.63
C GLU A 70 11.28 8.75 7.84
N ALA A 71 10.96 9.40 6.71
CA ALA A 71 9.88 8.94 5.85
C ALA A 71 10.18 7.56 5.29
N GLN A 72 11.41 7.35 4.81
CA GLN A 72 11.87 6.08 4.27
C GLN A 72 11.83 4.97 5.31
N ASN A 73 12.28 5.23 6.54
CA ASN A 73 12.21 4.27 7.64
C ASN A 73 10.76 3.87 7.97
N ARG A 74 9.82 4.84 7.96
CA ARG A 74 8.38 4.56 8.14
C ARG A 74 7.84 3.65 7.03
N HIS A 75 8.14 3.94 5.78
CA HIS A 75 7.67 3.11 4.66
C HIS A 75 8.30 1.71 4.69
N SER A 76 9.59 1.61 5.03
CA SER A 76 10.27 0.32 5.21
C SER A 76 9.62 -0.52 6.30
N MET A 77 9.29 0.06 7.45
CA MET A 77 8.57 -0.65 8.52
C MET A 77 7.18 -1.13 8.07
N MET A 78 6.44 -0.30 7.34
CA MET A 78 5.14 -0.72 6.77
C MET A 78 5.30 -1.86 5.76
N ALA A 79 6.37 -1.85 4.95
CA ALA A 79 6.69 -2.94 4.04
C ALA A 79 7.03 -4.24 4.79
N GLN A 80 7.67 -4.16 5.96
CA GLN A 80 7.95 -5.34 6.79
C GLN A 80 6.68 -6.01 7.32
N GLU A 81 5.61 -5.26 7.65
CA GLU A 81 4.33 -5.83 8.12
C GLU A 81 3.63 -6.72 7.07
N ILE A 82 3.97 -6.50 5.80
CA ILE A 82 3.45 -7.27 4.66
C ILE A 82 4.57 -7.91 3.85
N ALA A 83 5.76 -8.11 4.44
CA ALA A 83 6.89 -8.72 3.73
C ALA A 83 6.66 -10.21 3.40
N ASP A 84 5.65 -10.84 4.02
CA ASP A 84 5.17 -12.17 3.63
C ASP A 84 4.27 -12.16 2.39
N CYS A 85 3.90 -10.98 1.87
CA CYS A 85 3.10 -10.81 0.66
C CYS A 85 3.99 -10.65 -0.58
N ASP A 86 3.50 -11.11 -1.73
CA ASP A 86 4.20 -10.99 -3.01
C ASP A 86 3.86 -9.66 -3.73
N VAL A 87 2.64 -9.17 -3.50
CA VAL A 87 2.01 -8.07 -4.26
C VAL A 87 1.31 -7.12 -3.31
N LEU A 88 1.46 -5.82 -3.55
CA LEU A 88 0.75 -4.74 -2.88
C LEU A 88 -0.13 -3.99 -3.88
N ILE A 89 -1.45 -4.03 -3.70
CA ILE A 89 -2.41 -3.29 -4.50
C ILE A 89 -2.91 -2.07 -3.71
N ALA A 90 -2.76 -0.90 -4.31
CA ALA A 90 -3.27 0.35 -3.76
C ALA A 90 -3.93 1.17 -4.87
N GLY A 91 -4.82 2.10 -4.50
CA GLY A 91 -5.38 3.01 -5.48
C GLY A 91 -4.38 4.10 -5.86
N GLY A 92 -3.79 4.75 -4.87
CA GLY A 92 -2.76 5.77 -5.07
C GLY A 92 -1.71 5.73 -3.98
N MET A 93 -0.46 5.93 -4.36
CA MET A 93 0.71 5.88 -3.49
C MET A 93 1.72 6.95 -3.91
N GLY A 94 2.31 7.66 -2.95
CA GLY A 94 3.37 8.62 -3.25
C GLY A 94 4.66 7.94 -3.70
N ALA A 95 5.45 8.61 -4.54
CA ALA A 95 6.66 8.07 -5.14
C ALA A 95 7.67 7.49 -4.12
N GLY A 96 7.88 8.16 -2.98
CA GLY A 96 8.78 7.67 -1.93
C GLY A 96 8.30 6.39 -1.23
N ALA A 97 6.98 6.24 -1.03
CA ALA A 97 6.39 5.02 -0.50
C ALA A 97 6.52 3.88 -1.53
N TYR A 98 6.16 4.15 -2.78
CA TYR A 98 6.27 3.17 -3.88
C TYR A 98 7.70 2.60 -3.98
N GLN A 99 8.71 3.47 -4.02
CA GLN A 99 10.11 3.05 -4.06
C GLN A 99 10.51 2.22 -2.84
N SER A 100 9.99 2.53 -1.65
CA SER A 100 10.31 1.79 -0.44
C SER A 100 9.72 0.37 -0.45
N PHE A 101 8.48 0.21 -0.93
CA PHE A 101 7.85 -1.12 -1.08
C PHE A 101 8.53 -1.94 -2.17
N VAL A 102 8.80 -1.34 -3.34
CA VAL A 102 9.54 -2.01 -4.43
C VAL A 102 10.95 -2.39 -3.97
N GLY A 103 11.65 -1.51 -3.25
CA GLY A 103 12.96 -1.78 -2.67
C GLY A 103 12.95 -2.89 -1.60
N ALA A 104 11.81 -3.11 -0.94
CA ALA A 104 11.60 -4.24 -0.03
C ALA A 104 11.26 -5.57 -0.76
N GLY A 105 11.17 -5.55 -2.09
CA GLY A 105 10.89 -6.73 -2.91
C GLY A 105 9.40 -6.97 -3.20
N LEU A 106 8.51 -6.02 -2.85
CA LEU A 106 7.07 -6.14 -3.11
C LEU A 106 6.71 -5.64 -4.51
N ASN A 107 5.84 -6.37 -5.21
CA ASN A 107 5.28 -5.89 -6.47
C ASN A 107 4.14 -4.89 -6.19
N VAL A 108 4.38 -3.61 -6.40
CA VAL A 108 3.38 -2.57 -6.17
C VAL A 108 2.57 -2.29 -7.44
N VAL A 109 1.25 -2.46 -7.34
CA VAL A 109 0.29 -2.19 -8.41
C VAL A 109 -0.64 -1.06 -7.99
N LEU A 110 -0.68 0.01 -8.79
CA LEU A 110 -1.66 1.08 -8.61
C LEU A 110 -2.85 0.83 -9.52
N THR A 111 -4.07 0.87 -8.99
CA THR A 111 -5.28 0.58 -9.78
C THR A 111 -6.44 1.50 -9.41
N ASP A 112 -7.28 1.84 -10.38
CA ASP A 112 -8.53 2.54 -10.10
C ASP A 112 -9.64 1.60 -9.61
N GLN A 113 -9.39 0.27 -9.67
CA GLN A 113 -10.34 -0.70 -9.15
C GLN A 113 -10.59 -0.46 -7.66
N THR A 114 -11.87 -0.25 -7.32
CA THR A 114 -12.31 -0.04 -5.95
C THR A 114 -12.58 -1.35 -5.25
N ASN A 115 -13.01 -2.41 -5.93
CA ASN A 115 -13.32 -3.69 -5.28
C ASN A 115 -12.05 -4.56 -5.16
N ILE A 116 -11.74 -5.01 -3.94
CA ILE A 116 -10.55 -5.84 -3.67
C ILE A 116 -10.66 -7.20 -4.38
N ASP A 117 -11.79 -7.89 -4.27
CA ASP A 117 -12.00 -9.21 -4.89
C ASP A 117 -11.86 -9.13 -6.42
N GLU A 118 -12.44 -8.09 -7.04
CA GLU A 118 -12.28 -7.88 -8.48
C GLU A 118 -10.83 -7.57 -8.85
N ALA A 119 -10.13 -6.73 -8.09
CA ALA A 119 -8.74 -6.39 -8.37
C ALA A 119 -7.84 -7.62 -8.25
N VAL A 120 -8.04 -8.42 -7.21
CA VAL A 120 -7.35 -9.69 -6.98
C VAL A 120 -7.62 -10.68 -8.12
N SER A 121 -8.89 -10.83 -8.52
CA SER A 121 -9.26 -11.72 -9.63
C SER A 121 -8.63 -11.29 -10.96
N LYS A 122 -8.71 -9.99 -11.28
CA LYS A 122 -8.08 -9.40 -12.48
C LYS A 122 -6.56 -9.56 -12.43
N PHE A 123 -5.95 -9.40 -11.27
CA PHE A 123 -4.51 -9.57 -11.10
C PHE A 123 -4.09 -11.02 -11.35
N SER A 124 -4.82 -11.98 -10.78
CA SER A 124 -4.55 -13.41 -10.98
C SER A 124 -4.70 -13.84 -12.44
N LYS A 125 -5.50 -13.13 -13.24
CA LYS A 125 -5.66 -13.36 -14.69
C LYS A 125 -4.67 -12.58 -15.55
N GLY A 126 -3.87 -11.69 -14.96
CA GLY A 126 -2.98 -10.78 -15.70
C GLY A 126 -3.71 -9.63 -16.41
N GLU A 127 -4.97 -9.35 -16.06
CA GLU A 127 -5.81 -8.31 -16.67
C GLU A 127 -5.83 -7.00 -15.86
N LEU A 128 -5.23 -6.98 -14.65
CA LEU A 128 -5.20 -5.77 -13.82
C LEU A 128 -4.21 -4.75 -14.38
N LYS A 129 -4.72 -3.60 -14.81
CA LYS A 129 -3.90 -2.49 -15.28
C LYS A 129 -3.13 -1.85 -14.12
N ASN A 130 -1.81 -1.78 -14.25
CA ASN A 130 -0.96 -0.99 -13.34
C ASN A 130 -0.89 0.46 -13.84
N LEU A 131 -1.51 1.37 -13.09
CA LEU A 131 -1.58 2.80 -13.34
C LEU A 131 -0.39 3.57 -12.73
N TYR A 132 0.67 2.87 -12.30
CA TYR A 132 1.85 3.54 -11.75
C TYR A 132 2.40 4.64 -12.68
N MET A 133 2.57 4.35 -13.97
CA MET A 133 3.11 5.32 -14.93
C MET A 133 2.15 6.51 -15.19
N ASP A 134 0.86 6.35 -14.92
CA ASP A 134 -0.17 7.38 -15.13
C ASP A 134 -0.34 8.30 -13.91
N ARG A 135 0.07 7.84 -12.73
CA ARG A 135 -0.14 8.53 -11.44
C ARG A 135 1.13 9.07 -10.79
N THR A 136 2.27 8.86 -11.42
CA THR A 136 3.58 9.26 -10.89
C THR A 136 4.36 10.20 -11.84
N ASP A 137 3.68 10.69 -12.89
CA ASP A 137 4.15 11.75 -13.81
C ASP A 137 3.63 13.13 -13.34
#